data_AF-A1CU47-F1
#
_entry.id   AF-A1CU47-F1
#
_cell.length_a   1.000
_cell.length_b   1.000
_cell.length_c   1.000
_cell.angle_alpha   90.00
_cell.angle_beta   90.00
_cell.angle_gamma   90.00
#
_symmetry.space_group_name_H-M   'P 1'
#
loop_
_entity.id
_entity.type
_entity.pdbx_description
1 polymer ?
#
loop_
_entity_poly.entity_id
_entity_poly.type
_entity_poly.pdbx_seq_one_letter_code
_entity_poly.pdbx_strand_id
1 'polypeptide(L)'
;MKAWQWSTFCYLYQGPAASSKIIMRMILALSASDMHRSGHILRSPGRPTAEDHGRYHYGLAVKEFRQWLETPKREVSQTELEMILVTMFLMVAYEWQFGNCAKHLQLYLHGVRSLLESHPSLIQIKDVNNVLFSMDAGQSEDLASRVSFVPEQFLLWILYIDVNCRSVGVTGSLYDYVLQSGNPALHPDQLHRCARLWGRCFWGKRYPDQEVSDDMENYRGLELLHEAICLRYKIWQVLVGHPASAMASAESLSLAMMTIREKYSDLFVTAKLAGATSMRRTLNTIYKAVSTFYAQVLFHQRLFYSSSPSTALRRQALTSIIEIAQKQYTADPRLLRRLHWPLLMAVIETDDPVQRNWFQLRLHELRGYHSDYDWANEIADEILTRQTSGAVDLAELLRNHLDR
;
A
#
# COMPACT_ATOMS: atom_id res chain seq x y z
N MET A 1 -7.50 -15.67 5.30
CA MET A 1 -6.30 -15.29 4.51
C MET A 1 -6.23 -16.20 3.30
N LYS A 2 -5.61 -15.76 2.20
CA LYS A 2 -5.33 -16.63 1.04
C LYS A 2 -4.44 -17.80 1.48
N ALA A 3 -4.61 -19.00 0.92
CA ALA A 3 -3.78 -20.12 1.35
C ALA A 3 -2.30 -19.87 1.01
N TRP A 4 -1.42 -20.20 1.96
CA TRP A 4 0.03 -19.92 1.87
C TRP A 4 0.63 -20.36 0.54
N GLN A 5 0.36 -21.60 0.15
CA GLN A 5 0.90 -22.25 -1.06
C GLN A 5 0.58 -21.50 -2.38
N TRP A 6 -0.48 -20.68 -2.39
CA TRP A 6 -0.94 -19.90 -3.55
C TRP A 6 -0.66 -18.40 -3.41
N SER A 7 0.20 -18.03 -2.46
CA SER A 7 0.60 -16.64 -2.25
C SER A 7 1.87 -16.29 -3.04
N THR A 8 1.99 -15.04 -3.46
CA THR A 8 3.21 -14.52 -4.09
C THR A 8 4.42 -14.68 -3.17
N PHE A 9 4.25 -14.57 -1.85
CA PHE A 9 5.34 -14.73 -0.90
C PHE A 9 5.84 -16.18 -0.80
N CYS A 10 4.96 -17.18 -0.91
CA CYS A 10 5.38 -18.58 -1.00
C CYS A 10 6.18 -18.85 -2.27
N TYR A 11 5.75 -18.29 -3.40
CA TYR A 11 6.53 -18.34 -4.64
C TYR A 11 7.92 -17.72 -4.46
N LEU A 12 7.99 -16.51 -3.88
CA LEU A 12 9.27 -15.85 -3.58
C LEU A 12 10.18 -16.72 -2.71
N TYR A 13 9.63 -17.30 -1.66
CA TYR A 13 10.38 -18.12 -0.71
C TYR A 13 10.91 -19.42 -1.35
N GLN A 14 10.09 -20.11 -2.13
CA GLN A 14 10.46 -21.39 -2.74
C GLN A 14 11.33 -21.25 -4.01
N GLY A 15 11.20 -20.14 -4.73
CA GLY A 15 11.93 -19.88 -5.98
C GLY A 15 13.08 -18.87 -5.78
N PRO A 16 12.85 -17.56 -6.01
CA PRO A 16 13.85 -16.51 -5.89
C PRO A 16 14.74 -16.55 -4.63
N ALA A 17 14.18 -16.80 -3.46
CA ALA A 17 14.94 -16.84 -2.22
C ALA A 17 15.85 -18.07 -2.10
N ALA A 18 15.48 -19.19 -2.73
CA ALA A 18 16.31 -20.39 -2.74
C ALA A 18 17.57 -20.22 -3.59
N SER A 19 17.52 -19.37 -4.62
CA SER A 19 18.66 -19.10 -5.52
C SER A 19 19.43 -17.82 -5.18
N SER A 20 18.84 -16.87 -4.44
CA SER A 20 19.48 -15.60 -4.05
C SER A 20 19.59 -15.43 -2.55
N LYS A 21 20.85 -15.38 -2.07
CA LYS A 21 21.18 -15.07 -0.67
C LYS A 21 20.68 -13.69 -0.25
N ILE A 22 20.65 -12.72 -1.17
CA ILE A 22 20.18 -11.36 -0.90
C ILE A 22 18.68 -11.38 -0.55
N ILE A 23 17.87 -12.05 -1.38
CA ILE A 23 16.42 -12.15 -1.16
C ILE A 23 16.13 -12.94 0.11
N MET A 24 16.81 -14.06 0.35
CA MET A 24 16.66 -14.82 1.59
C MET A 24 17.00 -13.98 2.82
N ARG A 25 18.08 -13.19 2.78
CA ARG A 25 18.44 -12.27 3.87
C ARG A 25 17.38 -11.20 4.09
N MET A 26 16.80 -10.64 3.03
CA MET A 26 15.70 -9.69 3.17
C MET A 26 14.45 -10.32 3.80
N ILE A 27 14.10 -11.57 3.44
CA ILE A 27 13.02 -12.31 4.09
C ILE A 27 13.32 -12.49 5.58
N LEU A 28 14.53 -12.94 5.93
CA LEU A 28 14.96 -13.08 7.33
C LEU A 28 14.94 -11.75 8.08
N ALA A 29 15.35 -10.65 7.44
CA ALA A 29 15.35 -9.32 8.05
C ALA A 29 13.92 -8.87 8.40
N LEU A 30 12.98 -9.00 7.46
CA LEU A 30 11.57 -8.67 7.66
C LEU A 30 10.96 -9.56 8.74
N SER A 31 11.16 -10.88 8.67
CA SER A 31 10.60 -11.82 9.64
C SER A 31 11.15 -11.60 11.06
N ALA A 32 12.46 -11.41 11.21
CA ALA A 32 13.07 -11.20 12.52
C ALA A 32 12.60 -9.88 13.16
N SER A 33 12.48 -8.81 12.36
CA SER A 33 11.97 -7.52 12.83
C SER A 33 10.48 -7.59 13.20
N ASP A 34 9.66 -8.31 12.43
CA ASP A 34 8.24 -8.49 12.72
C ASP A 34 8.00 -9.37 13.96
N MET A 35 8.78 -10.45 14.13
CA MET A 35 8.74 -11.30 15.33
C MET A 35 9.15 -10.53 16.58
N HIS A 36 10.16 -9.67 16.48
CA HIS A 36 10.56 -8.78 17.57
C HIS A 36 9.42 -7.83 17.94
N ARG A 37 8.89 -7.10 16.96
CA ARG A 37 7.78 -6.15 17.14
C ARG A 37 6.54 -6.79 17.73
N SER A 38 6.24 -8.03 17.34
CA SER A 38 5.08 -8.79 17.84
C SER A 38 5.31 -9.44 19.22
N GLY A 39 6.51 -9.30 19.80
CA GLY A 39 6.85 -9.87 21.11
C GLY A 39 6.92 -11.40 21.12
N HIS A 40 7.08 -12.04 19.95
CA HIS A 40 7.08 -13.50 19.83
C HIS A 40 8.40 -14.16 20.24
N ILE A 41 9.48 -13.39 20.38
CA ILE A 41 10.80 -13.89 20.77
C ILE A 41 11.18 -13.32 22.14
N LEU A 42 11.18 -14.18 23.16
CA LEU A 42 11.64 -13.84 24.50
C LEU A 42 13.16 -13.62 24.50
N ARG A 43 13.61 -12.49 25.04
CA ARG A 43 15.02 -12.14 25.16
C ARG A 43 15.71 -13.14 26.08
N SER A 44 16.72 -13.85 25.56
CA SER A 44 17.69 -14.54 26.40
C SER A 44 18.79 -13.56 26.82
N PRO A 45 19.11 -13.42 28.11
CA PRO A 45 20.21 -12.56 28.56
C PRO A 45 21.52 -12.91 27.85
N GLY A 46 22.25 -11.91 27.36
CA GLY A 46 23.55 -12.08 26.70
C GLY A 46 23.53 -12.54 25.22
N ARG A 47 22.36 -12.71 24.59
CA ARG A 47 22.24 -13.04 23.16
C ARG A 47 21.69 -11.87 22.33
N PRO A 48 22.04 -11.76 21.03
CA PRO A 48 21.43 -10.80 20.12
C PRO A 48 19.91 -10.94 20.11
N THR A 49 19.22 -9.80 20.06
CA THR A 49 17.77 -9.76 19.95
C THR A 49 17.33 -10.12 18.52
N ALA A 50 16.05 -10.45 18.36
CA ALA A 50 15.48 -10.63 17.02
C ALA A 50 15.57 -9.34 16.16
N GLU A 51 15.55 -8.16 16.80
CA GLU A 51 15.82 -6.88 16.13
C GLU A 51 17.26 -6.79 15.62
N ASP A 52 18.24 -7.20 16.44
CA ASP A 52 19.66 -7.23 16.05
C ASP A 52 19.87 -8.17 14.85
N HIS A 53 19.21 -9.33 14.86
CA HIS A 53 19.21 -10.25 13.72
C HIS A 53 18.56 -9.62 12.48
N GLY A 54 17.46 -8.90 12.65
CA GLY A 54 16.78 -8.16 11.58
C GLY A 54 17.71 -7.16 10.91
N ARG A 55 18.34 -6.29 11.70
CA ARG A 55 19.30 -5.28 11.24
C ARG A 55 20.55 -5.90 10.62
N TYR A 56 21.05 -6.98 11.20
CA TYR A 56 22.20 -7.72 10.68
C TYR A 56 21.93 -8.24 9.27
N HIS A 57 20.83 -8.97 9.07
CA HIS A 57 20.47 -9.51 7.76
C HIS A 57 20.18 -8.42 6.74
N TYR A 58 19.53 -7.32 7.16
CA TYR A 58 19.28 -6.18 6.30
C TYR A 58 20.57 -5.51 5.81
N GLY A 59 21.47 -5.12 6.72
CA GLY A 59 22.73 -4.47 6.35
C GLY A 59 23.61 -5.34 5.45
N LEU A 60 23.58 -6.65 5.70
CA LEU A 60 24.24 -7.64 4.85
C LEU A 60 23.62 -7.77 3.46
N ALA A 61 22.30 -7.75 3.34
CA ALA A 61 21.60 -7.77 2.05
C ALA A 61 21.90 -6.51 1.24
N VAL A 62 21.91 -5.33 1.87
CA VAL A 62 22.26 -4.06 1.21
C VAL A 62 23.68 -4.08 0.66
N LYS A 63 24.64 -4.57 1.46
CA LYS A 63 26.05 -4.70 1.03
C LYS A 63 26.19 -5.63 -0.17
N GLU A 64 25.61 -6.83 -0.10
CA GLU A 64 25.71 -7.81 -1.18
C GLU A 64 24.96 -7.38 -2.43
N PHE A 65 23.81 -6.72 -2.29
CA PHE A 65 23.05 -6.18 -3.42
C PHE A 65 23.84 -5.10 -4.16
N ARG A 66 24.48 -4.17 -3.43
CA ARG A 66 25.36 -3.17 -4.03
C ARG A 66 26.50 -3.83 -4.82
N GLN A 67 27.20 -4.79 -4.22
CA GLN A 67 28.29 -5.52 -4.89
C GLN A 67 27.79 -6.25 -6.14
N TRP A 68 26.59 -6.82 -6.08
CA TRP A 68 25.98 -7.50 -7.22
C TRP A 68 25.63 -6.56 -8.37
N LEU A 69 25.17 -5.34 -8.07
CA LEU A 69 24.89 -4.30 -9.06
C LEU A 69 26.17 -3.69 -9.66
N GLU A 70 27.24 -3.56 -8.87
CA GLU A 70 28.54 -3.04 -9.33
C GLU A 70 29.33 -4.04 -10.18
N THR A 71 28.95 -5.33 -10.16
CA THR A 71 29.64 -6.36 -10.93
C THR A 71 29.38 -6.15 -12.42
N PRO A 72 30.42 -5.93 -13.26
CA PRO A 72 30.25 -5.68 -14.68
C PRO A 72 29.57 -6.87 -15.38
N LYS A 73 28.44 -6.62 -16.03
CA LYS A 73 27.75 -7.61 -16.87
C LYS A 73 27.55 -7.05 -18.27
N ARG A 74 27.74 -7.89 -19.28
CA ARG A 74 27.51 -7.51 -20.69
C ARG A 74 26.04 -7.26 -20.98
N GLU A 75 25.16 -8.09 -20.43
CA GLU A 75 23.70 -8.00 -20.57
C GLU A 75 23.03 -8.49 -19.27
N VAL A 76 21.91 -7.87 -18.88
CA VAL A 76 21.11 -8.30 -17.73
C VAL A 76 19.90 -9.06 -18.24
N SER A 77 19.77 -10.32 -17.86
CA SER A 77 18.64 -11.15 -18.25
C SER A 77 17.33 -10.68 -17.60
N GLN A 78 16.19 -11.00 -18.21
CA GLN A 78 14.87 -10.68 -17.63
C GLN A 78 14.73 -11.24 -16.21
N THR A 79 15.14 -12.49 -16.00
CA THR A 79 15.13 -13.13 -14.67
C THR A 79 15.95 -12.34 -13.66
N GLU A 80 17.13 -11.84 -14.03
CA GLU A 80 17.93 -11.01 -13.13
C GLU A 80 17.25 -9.67 -12.83
N LEU A 81 16.61 -9.03 -13.80
CA LEU A 81 15.83 -7.81 -13.56
C LEU A 81 14.66 -8.07 -12.60
N GLU A 82 13.97 -9.21 -12.73
CA GLU A 82 12.93 -9.62 -11.77
C GLU A 82 13.54 -9.74 -10.35
N MET A 83 14.71 -10.35 -10.22
CA MET A 83 15.41 -10.51 -8.94
C MET A 83 15.85 -9.17 -8.35
N ILE A 84 16.30 -8.23 -9.18
CA ILE A 84 16.59 -6.84 -8.77
C ILE A 84 15.32 -6.22 -8.21
N LEU A 85 14.21 -6.24 -8.96
CA LEU A 85 12.97 -5.61 -8.55
C LEU A 85 12.37 -6.23 -7.28
N VAL A 86 12.43 -7.56 -7.14
CA VAL A 86 12.04 -8.26 -5.90
C VAL A 86 12.88 -7.78 -4.72
N THR A 87 14.20 -7.68 -4.90
CA THR A 87 15.10 -7.19 -3.86
C THR A 87 14.77 -5.76 -3.46
N MET A 88 14.54 -4.88 -4.44
CA MET A 88 14.15 -3.49 -4.19
C MET A 88 12.80 -3.40 -3.48
N PHE A 89 11.80 -4.19 -3.89
CA PHE A 89 10.52 -4.25 -3.18
C PHE A 89 10.69 -4.62 -1.71
N LEU A 90 11.49 -5.64 -1.41
CA LEU A 90 11.73 -6.07 -0.03
C LEU A 90 12.48 -4.99 0.78
N MET A 91 13.42 -4.29 0.17
CA MET A 91 14.15 -3.18 0.82
C MET A 91 13.24 -1.97 1.08
N VAL A 92 12.41 -1.59 0.10
CA VAL A 92 11.36 -0.57 0.24
C VAL A 92 10.40 -0.96 1.37
N ALA A 93 9.90 -2.20 1.37
CA ALA A 93 9.00 -2.69 2.41
C ALA A 93 9.66 -2.70 3.80
N TYR A 94 10.95 -3.03 3.88
CA TYR A 94 11.70 -3.01 5.14
C TYR A 94 11.86 -1.58 5.67
N GLU A 95 12.35 -0.65 4.85
CA GLU A 95 12.51 0.75 5.27
C GLU A 95 11.18 1.43 5.59
N TRP A 96 10.11 1.08 4.87
CA TRP A 96 8.78 1.60 5.14
C TRP A 96 8.31 1.21 6.55
N GLN A 97 8.46 -0.07 6.91
CA GLN A 97 7.95 -0.62 8.19
C GLN A 97 8.89 -0.46 9.38
N PHE A 98 10.20 -0.56 9.17
CA PHE A 98 11.21 -0.67 10.23
C PHE A 98 12.35 0.34 10.07
N GLY A 99 12.34 1.13 8.99
CA GLY A 99 13.34 2.15 8.75
C GLY A 99 13.21 3.30 9.73
N ASN A 100 14.35 3.86 10.12
CA ASN A 100 14.43 5.01 11.01
C ASN A 100 14.64 6.33 10.22
N CYS A 101 14.75 6.27 8.89
CA CYS A 101 15.11 7.43 8.08
C CYS A 101 14.40 7.41 6.71
N ALA A 102 13.56 8.43 6.47
CA ALA A 102 12.86 8.60 5.19
C ALA A 102 13.81 8.68 3.98
N LYS A 103 15.05 9.16 4.18
CA LYS A 103 16.06 9.24 3.11
C LYS A 103 16.45 7.87 2.56
N HIS A 104 16.49 6.82 3.39
CA HIS A 104 16.81 5.48 2.90
C HIS A 104 15.69 4.92 2.02
N LEU A 105 14.44 5.09 2.46
CA LEU A 105 13.27 4.73 1.65
C LEU A 105 13.27 5.48 0.31
N GLN A 106 13.54 6.79 0.35
CA GLN A 106 13.65 7.62 -0.83
C GLN A 106 14.75 7.14 -1.78
N LEU A 107 15.92 6.74 -1.28
CA LEU A 107 17.00 6.19 -2.10
C LEU A 107 16.55 4.93 -2.86
N TYR A 108 15.81 4.03 -2.23
CA TYR A 108 15.29 2.85 -2.92
C TYR A 108 14.22 3.18 -3.96
N LEU A 109 13.33 4.12 -3.67
CA LEU A 109 12.33 4.59 -4.64
C LEU A 109 12.99 5.24 -5.87
N HIS A 110 14.03 6.05 -5.67
CA HIS A 110 14.85 6.59 -6.77
C HIS A 110 15.55 5.47 -7.54
N GLY A 111 16.08 4.46 -6.85
CA GLY A 111 16.68 3.31 -7.51
C GLY A 111 15.70 2.54 -8.39
N VAL A 112 14.44 2.36 -7.94
CA VAL A 112 13.38 1.74 -8.75
C VAL A 112 13.09 2.59 -9.98
N ARG A 113 13.01 3.92 -9.83
CA ARG A 113 12.86 4.84 -10.96
C ARG A 113 14.00 4.69 -11.97
N SER A 114 15.26 4.74 -11.52
CA SER A 114 16.43 4.60 -12.39
C SER A 114 16.47 3.24 -13.09
N LEU A 115 16.02 2.17 -12.43
CA LEU A 115 15.88 0.84 -13.04
C LEU A 115 14.88 0.87 -14.21
N LEU A 116 13.70 1.47 -14.02
CA LEU A 116 12.68 1.60 -15.04
C LEU A 116 13.13 2.49 -16.21
N GLU A 117 13.85 3.59 -15.92
CA GLU A 117 14.43 4.48 -16.94
C GLU A 117 15.49 3.75 -17.79
N SER A 118 16.32 2.93 -17.14
CA SER A 118 17.42 2.22 -17.82
C SER A 118 16.95 0.96 -18.57
N HIS A 119 15.87 0.33 -18.09
CA HIS A 119 15.35 -0.93 -18.62
C HIS A 119 13.84 -0.87 -18.83
N PRO A 120 13.34 -0.06 -19.79
CA PRO A 120 11.90 0.08 -20.04
C PRO A 120 11.24 -1.23 -20.49
N SER A 121 12.02 -2.18 -21.00
CA SER A 121 11.58 -3.52 -21.38
C SER A 121 11.31 -4.47 -20.21
N LEU A 122 11.65 -4.08 -18.96
CA LEU A 122 11.40 -4.88 -17.76
C LEU A 122 9.90 -5.16 -17.58
N ILE A 123 9.06 -4.17 -17.89
CA ILE A 123 7.61 -4.28 -17.80
C ILE A 123 7.03 -3.95 -19.18
N GLN A 124 6.48 -4.99 -19.81
CA GLN A 124 5.87 -4.91 -21.13
C GLN A 124 4.37 -5.15 -21.02
N ILE A 125 3.61 -4.57 -21.95
CA ILE A 125 2.19 -4.91 -22.06
C ILE A 125 2.10 -6.40 -22.37
N LYS A 126 1.58 -7.15 -21.41
CA LYS A 126 1.22 -8.55 -21.59
C LYS A 126 -0.21 -8.62 -22.10
N ASP A 127 -0.38 -9.17 -23.29
CA ASP A 127 -1.72 -9.47 -23.80
C ASP A 127 -2.26 -10.70 -23.06
N VAL A 128 -3.18 -10.44 -22.14
CA VAL A 128 -3.88 -11.46 -21.35
C VAL A 128 -4.62 -12.45 -22.26
N ASN A 129 -5.11 -12.01 -23.42
CA ASN A 129 -5.79 -12.88 -24.37
C ASN A 129 -4.80 -13.87 -24.98
N ASN A 130 -3.59 -13.43 -25.35
CA ASN A 130 -2.54 -14.33 -25.81
C ASN A 130 -2.15 -15.35 -24.73
N VAL A 131 -2.07 -14.94 -23.46
CA VAL A 131 -1.83 -15.87 -22.35
C VAL A 131 -2.94 -16.92 -22.26
N LEU A 132 -4.21 -16.52 -22.43
CA LEU A 132 -5.35 -17.42 -22.42
C LEU A 132 -5.30 -18.41 -23.60
N PHE A 133 -5.05 -17.92 -24.81
CA PHE A 133 -4.95 -18.77 -26.01
C PHE A 133 -3.79 -19.76 -25.94
N SER A 134 -2.65 -19.37 -25.35
CA SER A 134 -1.51 -20.27 -25.13
C SER A 134 -1.80 -21.38 -24.12
N MET A 135 -2.68 -21.16 -23.14
CA MET A 135 -3.09 -22.18 -22.16
C MET A 135 -3.98 -23.28 -22.78
N ASP A 136 -4.82 -22.90 -23.76
CA ASP A 136 -5.73 -23.83 -24.45
C ASP A 136 -5.03 -24.66 -25.52
N ALA A 137 -3.96 -24.13 -26.13
CA ALA A 137 -3.23 -24.76 -27.23
C ALA A 137 -2.39 -25.99 -26.83
N GLY A 138 -2.34 -26.37 -25.55
CA GLY A 138 -1.68 -27.60 -25.09
C GLY A 138 -0.18 -27.69 -25.40
N GLN A 139 0.47 -26.57 -25.75
CA GLN A 139 1.90 -26.53 -26.05
C GLN A 139 2.67 -26.77 -24.74
N SER A 140 3.25 -27.98 -24.65
CA SER A 140 4.24 -28.50 -23.70
C SER A 140 4.24 -27.92 -22.28
N GLU A 141 4.17 -28.79 -21.28
CA GLU A 141 4.51 -28.54 -19.86
C GLU A 141 5.95 -28.02 -19.62
N ASP A 142 6.69 -27.67 -20.69
CA ASP A 142 8.01 -27.08 -20.60
C ASP A 142 7.94 -25.71 -19.91
N LEU A 143 8.68 -25.67 -18.80
CA LEU A 143 8.76 -24.64 -17.76
C LEU A 143 9.22 -23.24 -18.24
N ALA A 144 9.25 -22.96 -19.55
CA ALA A 144 10.03 -21.86 -20.14
C ALA A 144 9.23 -20.60 -20.56
N SER A 145 7.92 -20.50 -20.36
CA SER A 145 7.22 -19.21 -20.57
C SER A 145 6.01 -18.98 -19.66
N ARG A 146 6.12 -19.35 -18.38
CA ARG A 146 5.19 -18.80 -17.38
C ARG A 146 5.34 -17.28 -17.40
N VAL A 147 4.37 -16.59 -17.98
CA VAL A 147 4.36 -15.13 -18.02
C VAL A 147 4.35 -14.62 -16.58
N SER A 148 5.50 -14.11 -16.12
CA SER A 148 5.70 -13.65 -14.75
C SER A 148 5.06 -12.27 -14.58
N PHE A 149 3.89 -12.12 -13.95
CA PHE A 149 3.30 -10.85 -13.53
C PHE A 149 3.77 -10.40 -12.13
N VAL A 150 4.76 -11.10 -11.57
CA VAL A 150 5.40 -10.75 -10.29
C VAL A 150 6.00 -9.34 -10.31
N PRO A 151 6.74 -8.92 -11.34
CA PRO A 151 7.26 -7.57 -11.44
C PRO A 151 6.18 -6.50 -11.35
N GLU A 152 5.08 -6.67 -12.08
CA GLU A 152 3.96 -5.73 -12.07
C GLU A 152 3.29 -5.66 -10.70
N GLN A 153 3.13 -6.81 -10.04
CA GLN A 153 2.58 -6.86 -8.69
C GLN A 153 3.47 -6.11 -7.69
N PHE A 154 4.79 -6.33 -7.72
CA PHE A 154 5.69 -5.64 -6.81
C PHE A 154 5.83 -4.15 -7.12
N LEU A 155 5.90 -3.77 -8.40
CA LEU A 155 5.90 -2.36 -8.77
C LEU A 155 4.63 -1.66 -8.27
N LEU A 156 3.45 -2.27 -8.46
CA LEU A 156 2.20 -1.70 -7.93
C LEU A 156 2.27 -1.47 -6.41
N TRP A 157 2.81 -2.44 -5.66
CA TRP A 157 2.97 -2.29 -4.22
C TRP A 157 3.97 -1.19 -3.85
N ILE A 158 5.09 -1.07 -4.57
CA ILE A 158 6.05 0.03 -4.39
C ILE A 158 5.36 1.38 -4.65
N LEU A 159 4.55 1.50 -5.72
CA LEU A 159 3.78 2.70 -6.03
C LEU A 159 2.79 3.04 -4.92
N TYR A 160 2.13 2.04 -4.33
CA TYR A 160 1.26 2.28 -3.18
C TYR A 160 2.05 2.79 -1.97
N ILE A 161 3.24 2.26 -1.72
CA ILE A 161 4.12 2.74 -0.66
C ILE A 161 4.53 4.20 -0.94
N ASP A 162 4.97 4.51 -2.16
CA ASP A 162 5.34 5.87 -2.59
C ASP A 162 4.20 6.89 -2.32
N VAL A 163 2.97 6.56 -2.72
CA VAL A 163 1.79 7.41 -2.47
C VAL A 163 1.50 7.59 -0.98
N ASN A 164 1.73 6.56 -0.16
CA ASN A 164 1.52 6.67 1.28
C ASN A 164 2.64 7.47 1.96
N CYS A 165 3.88 7.42 1.48
CA CYS A 165 5.04 8.04 2.12
C CYS A 165 5.21 9.53 1.85
N ARG A 166 4.39 10.13 0.99
CA ARG A 166 4.38 11.58 0.79
C ARG A 166 4.15 12.36 2.08
N SER A 167 3.40 11.79 3.01
CA SER A 167 3.21 12.35 4.36
C SER A 167 4.52 12.51 5.13
N VAL A 168 5.51 11.65 4.89
CA VAL A 168 6.77 11.56 5.65
C VAL A 168 7.94 12.22 4.90
N GLY A 169 7.66 13.17 3.99
CA GLY A 169 8.69 14.00 3.35
C GLY A 169 9.48 13.33 2.21
N VAL A 170 9.00 12.22 1.64
CA VAL A 170 9.63 11.63 0.45
C VAL A 170 9.40 12.54 -0.76
N THR A 171 10.47 13.08 -1.35
CA THR A 171 10.44 13.91 -2.55
C THR A 171 10.78 13.09 -3.81
N GLY A 172 10.32 13.55 -4.99
CA GLY A 172 10.59 12.86 -6.27
C GLY A 172 9.72 11.62 -6.49
N SER A 173 8.42 11.84 -6.66
CA SER A 173 7.39 10.81 -6.82
C SER A 173 7.67 9.81 -7.93
N LEU A 174 7.82 8.53 -7.58
CA LEU A 174 7.86 7.43 -8.54
C LEU A 174 6.52 7.32 -9.27
N TYR A 175 5.42 7.62 -8.59
CA TYR A 175 4.08 7.64 -9.17
C TYR A 175 3.94 8.68 -10.30
N ASP A 176 4.60 9.84 -10.19
CA ASP A 176 4.57 10.89 -11.22
C ASP A 176 5.31 10.40 -12.46
N TYR A 177 6.48 9.80 -12.24
CA TYR A 177 7.29 9.22 -13.31
C TYR A 177 6.51 8.18 -14.11
N VAL A 178 5.86 7.20 -13.46
CA VAL A 178 5.14 6.16 -14.21
C VAL A 178 3.97 6.71 -15.01
N LEU A 179 3.24 7.71 -14.50
CA LEU A 179 2.16 8.38 -15.22
C LEU A 179 2.67 9.20 -16.42
N GLN A 180 3.82 9.84 -16.27
CA GLN A 180 4.42 10.71 -17.30
C GLN A 180 5.29 9.95 -18.30
N SER A 181 5.64 8.70 -18.01
CA SER A 181 6.53 7.86 -18.83
C SER A 181 6.03 7.62 -20.26
N GLY A 182 4.72 7.79 -20.49
CA GLY A 182 4.07 7.43 -21.75
C GLY A 182 4.04 5.91 -22.01
N ASN A 183 4.57 5.08 -21.10
CA ASN A 183 4.56 3.64 -21.22
C ASN A 183 3.26 3.07 -20.61
N PRO A 184 2.30 2.59 -21.42
CA PRO A 184 1.04 2.02 -20.92
C PRO A 184 1.25 0.79 -20.02
N ALA A 185 2.37 0.07 -20.13
CA ALA A 185 2.67 -1.07 -19.28
C ALA A 185 2.94 -0.67 -17.81
N LEU A 186 3.43 0.55 -17.58
CA LEU A 186 3.72 1.10 -16.27
C LEU A 186 2.52 1.80 -15.62
N HIS A 187 1.43 1.98 -16.38
CA HIS A 187 0.26 2.69 -15.87
C HIS A 187 -0.32 1.97 -14.63
N PRO A 188 -0.60 2.67 -13.52
CA PRO A 188 -1.08 2.05 -12.28
C PRO A 188 -2.30 1.14 -12.45
N ASP A 189 -3.27 1.53 -13.27
CA ASP A 189 -4.47 0.73 -13.55
C ASP A 189 -4.13 -0.58 -14.29
N GLN A 190 -3.15 -0.53 -15.20
CA GLN A 190 -2.67 -1.71 -15.93
C GLN A 190 -1.90 -2.64 -14.98
N LEU A 191 -1.03 -2.09 -14.13
CA LEU A 191 -0.34 -2.85 -13.10
C LEU A 191 -1.32 -3.49 -12.10
N HIS A 192 -2.38 -2.76 -11.71
CA HIS A 192 -3.46 -3.30 -10.88
C HIS A 192 -4.14 -4.49 -11.55
N ARG A 193 -4.54 -4.36 -12.82
CA ARG A 193 -5.13 -5.46 -13.59
C ARG A 193 -4.20 -6.67 -13.66
N CYS A 194 -2.92 -6.48 -13.98
CA CYS A 194 -1.90 -7.52 -13.98
C CYS A 194 -1.80 -8.23 -12.62
N ALA A 195 -1.74 -7.45 -11.52
CA ALA A 195 -1.66 -7.97 -10.16
C ALA A 195 -2.92 -8.70 -9.67
N ARG A 196 -4.05 -8.59 -10.38
CA ARG A 196 -5.28 -9.37 -10.12
C ARG A 196 -5.33 -10.66 -10.90
N LEU A 197 -4.76 -10.68 -12.11
CA LEU A 197 -4.76 -11.87 -12.97
C LEU A 197 -3.59 -12.82 -12.70
N TRP A 198 -2.55 -12.32 -12.03
CA TRP A 198 -1.29 -13.03 -11.76
C TRP A 198 -1.46 -14.51 -11.41
N GLY A 199 -2.20 -14.83 -10.34
CA GLY A 199 -2.23 -16.18 -9.80
C GLY A 199 -2.77 -17.20 -10.81
N ARG A 200 -3.88 -16.87 -11.47
CA ARG A 200 -4.48 -17.71 -12.50
C ARG A 200 -3.55 -17.88 -13.70
N CYS A 201 -2.91 -16.81 -14.16
CA CYS A 201 -1.97 -16.85 -15.28
C CYS A 201 -0.69 -17.62 -14.95
N PHE A 202 -0.22 -17.56 -13.70
CA PHE A 202 1.03 -18.16 -13.27
C PHE A 202 0.93 -19.65 -12.94
N TRP A 203 -0.06 -20.03 -12.14
CA TRP A 203 -0.26 -21.41 -11.73
C TRP A 203 -1.06 -22.22 -12.75
N GLY A 204 -1.80 -21.54 -13.65
CA GLY A 204 -2.55 -22.17 -14.75
C GLY A 204 -3.51 -23.22 -14.23
N LYS A 205 -3.52 -24.41 -14.85
CA LYS A 205 -4.38 -25.54 -14.45
C LYS A 205 -4.13 -26.05 -13.03
N ARG A 206 -3.00 -25.73 -12.40
CA ARG A 206 -2.73 -26.10 -11.00
C ARG A 206 -3.40 -25.16 -10.00
N TYR A 207 -3.90 -24.01 -10.45
CA TYR A 207 -4.54 -23.03 -9.59
C TYR A 207 -5.95 -23.48 -9.21
N PRO A 208 -6.26 -23.73 -7.93
CA PRO A 208 -7.56 -24.32 -7.55
C PRO A 208 -8.73 -23.39 -7.78
N ASP A 209 -9.89 -23.95 -8.13
CA ASP A 209 -11.14 -23.21 -8.32
C ASP A 209 -11.54 -22.38 -7.09
N GLN A 210 -11.23 -22.88 -5.88
CA GLN A 210 -11.49 -22.15 -4.64
C GLN A 210 -10.70 -20.83 -4.56
N GLU A 211 -9.47 -20.80 -5.07
CA GLU A 211 -8.63 -19.59 -5.10
C GLU A 211 -9.06 -18.65 -6.24
N VAL A 212 -9.53 -19.19 -7.36
CA VAL A 212 -10.17 -18.40 -8.42
C VAL A 212 -11.41 -17.70 -7.89
N SER A 213 -12.26 -18.43 -7.16
CA SER A 213 -13.46 -17.89 -6.53
C SER A 213 -13.12 -16.81 -5.49
N ASP A 214 -12.12 -17.04 -4.63
CA ASP A 214 -11.65 -16.03 -3.66
C ASP A 214 -11.10 -14.77 -4.36
N ASP A 215 -10.34 -14.91 -5.45
CA ASP A 215 -9.86 -13.76 -6.22
C ASP A 215 -11.01 -12.97 -6.83
N MET A 216 -12.03 -13.65 -7.40
CA MET A 216 -13.23 -13.01 -7.96
C MET A 216 -14.04 -12.27 -6.90
N GLU A 217 -14.26 -12.90 -5.74
CA GLU A 217 -14.98 -12.28 -4.63
C GLU A 217 -14.28 -11.02 -4.11
N ASN A 218 -12.95 -11.04 -4.01
CA ASN A 218 -12.19 -9.91 -3.49
C ASN A 218 -11.92 -8.82 -4.55
N TYR A 219 -12.04 -9.13 -5.84
CA TYR A 219 -11.66 -8.23 -6.94
C TYR A 219 -12.27 -6.84 -6.80
N ARG A 220 -13.59 -6.77 -6.58
CA ARG A 220 -14.33 -5.50 -6.53
C ARG A 220 -13.91 -4.61 -5.36
N GLY A 221 -13.68 -5.20 -4.19
CA GLY A 221 -13.17 -4.48 -3.03
C GLY A 221 -11.73 -4.01 -3.22
N LEU A 222 -10.88 -4.82 -3.86
CA LEU A 222 -9.51 -4.43 -4.20
C LEU A 222 -9.46 -3.31 -5.25
N GLU A 223 -10.41 -3.29 -6.20
CA GLU A 223 -10.55 -2.23 -7.19
C GLU A 223 -10.94 -0.89 -6.53
N LEU A 224 -11.91 -0.88 -5.62
CA LEU A 224 -12.24 0.32 -4.83
C LEU A 224 -11.04 0.80 -3.99
N LEU A 225 -10.25 -0.13 -3.43
CA LEU A 225 -9.03 0.23 -2.71
C LEU A 225 -7.99 0.88 -3.63
N HIS A 226 -7.82 0.37 -4.85
CA HIS A 226 -6.95 0.97 -5.86
C HIS A 226 -7.40 2.40 -6.19
N GLU A 227 -8.69 2.60 -6.46
CA GLU A 227 -9.28 3.93 -6.72
C GLU A 227 -9.05 4.88 -5.54
N ALA A 228 -9.18 4.42 -4.30
CA ALA A 228 -8.92 5.22 -3.11
C ALA A 228 -7.43 5.64 -3.00
N ILE A 229 -6.49 4.79 -3.39
CA ILE A 229 -5.06 5.15 -3.43
C ILE A 229 -4.78 6.15 -4.55
N CYS A 230 -5.39 5.97 -5.73
CA CYS A 230 -5.32 6.93 -6.84
C CYS A 230 -5.89 8.30 -6.42
N LEU A 231 -7.00 8.33 -5.67
CA LEU A 231 -7.55 9.57 -5.11
C LEU A 231 -6.58 10.21 -4.11
N ARG A 232 -5.98 9.44 -3.20
CA ARG A 232 -4.97 9.95 -2.25
C ARG A 232 -3.85 10.66 -2.99
N TYR A 233 -3.28 10.01 -4.01
CA TYR A 233 -2.26 10.59 -4.87
C TYR A 233 -2.70 11.93 -5.48
N LYS A 234 -3.89 11.97 -6.11
CA LYS A 234 -4.40 13.18 -6.76
C LYS A 234 -4.67 14.31 -5.76
N ILE A 235 -5.16 14.01 -4.56
CA ILE A 235 -5.37 15.01 -3.50
C ILE A 235 -4.04 15.65 -3.10
N TRP A 236 -2.99 14.85 -2.91
CA TRP A 236 -1.64 15.38 -2.64
C TRP A 236 -1.10 16.23 -3.79
N GLN A 237 -1.35 15.84 -5.05
CA GLN A 237 -0.98 16.65 -6.20
C GLN A 237 -1.66 18.02 -6.20
N VAL A 238 -2.93 18.10 -5.83
CA VAL A 238 -3.64 19.39 -5.72
C VAL A 238 -3.11 20.21 -4.54
N LEU A 239 -2.75 19.58 -3.43
CA LEU A 239 -2.22 20.28 -2.25
C LEU A 239 -0.87 20.97 -2.52
N VAL A 240 0.02 20.26 -3.23
CA VAL A 240 1.38 20.72 -3.58
C VAL A 240 1.40 21.54 -4.88
N GLY A 241 0.37 21.40 -5.72
CA GLY A 241 0.24 22.10 -6.98
C GLY A 241 0.02 23.61 -6.86
N HIS A 242 -0.07 24.28 -8.01
CA HIS A 242 -0.21 25.74 -8.05
C HIS A 242 -1.58 26.19 -7.48
N PRO A 243 -1.63 27.19 -6.58
CA PRO A 243 -2.87 27.63 -5.93
C PRO A 243 -3.97 28.06 -6.91
N ALA A 244 -3.59 28.65 -8.05
CA ALA A 244 -4.51 29.19 -9.04
C ALA A 244 -5.43 28.12 -9.67
N SER A 245 -4.97 26.87 -9.80
CA SER A 245 -5.75 25.75 -10.33
C SER A 245 -6.36 24.85 -9.25
N ALA A 246 -5.99 25.06 -7.98
CA ALA A 246 -6.31 24.14 -6.89
C ALA A 246 -7.82 23.95 -6.71
N MET A 247 -8.61 25.01 -6.81
CA MET A 247 -10.08 24.93 -6.66
C MET A 247 -10.75 24.13 -7.78
N ALA A 248 -10.42 24.40 -9.05
CA ALA A 248 -10.97 23.66 -10.18
C ALA A 248 -10.57 22.17 -10.13
N SER A 249 -9.33 21.88 -9.73
CA SER A 249 -8.88 20.51 -9.51
C SER A 249 -9.58 19.84 -8.31
N ALA A 250 -9.84 20.58 -7.22
CA ALA A 250 -10.58 20.08 -6.07
C ALA A 250 -12.04 19.74 -6.43
N GLU A 251 -12.71 20.56 -7.24
CA GLU A 251 -14.07 20.29 -7.73
C GLU A 251 -14.09 19.05 -8.65
N SER A 252 -13.13 18.93 -9.55
CA SER A 252 -12.97 17.74 -10.40
C SER A 252 -12.78 16.47 -9.56
N LEU A 253 -11.99 16.54 -8.48
CA LEU A 253 -11.83 15.42 -7.54
C LEU A 253 -13.12 15.09 -6.79
N SER A 254 -13.89 16.11 -6.39
CA SER A 254 -15.20 15.92 -5.76
C SER A 254 -16.16 15.15 -6.68
N LEU A 255 -16.20 15.52 -7.97
CA LEU A 255 -16.99 14.80 -8.97
C LEU A 255 -16.50 13.36 -9.14
N ALA A 256 -15.19 13.14 -9.24
CA ALA A 256 -14.62 11.80 -9.34
C ALA A 256 -14.97 10.92 -8.14
N MET A 257 -14.96 11.47 -6.92
CA MET A 257 -15.38 10.77 -5.71
C MET A 257 -16.86 10.36 -5.78
N MET A 258 -17.74 11.22 -6.28
CA MET A 258 -19.16 10.88 -6.46
C MET A 258 -19.34 9.75 -7.48
N THR A 259 -18.65 9.81 -8.61
CA THR A 259 -18.67 8.74 -9.64
C THR A 259 -18.17 7.40 -9.09
N ILE A 260 -17.07 7.39 -8.34
CA ILE A 260 -16.55 6.19 -7.69
C ILE A 260 -17.56 5.65 -6.67
N ARG A 261 -18.16 6.52 -5.85
CA ARG A 261 -19.17 6.13 -4.86
C ARG A 261 -20.40 5.49 -5.51
N GLU A 262 -20.83 6.01 -6.66
CA GLU A 262 -21.94 5.45 -7.43
C GLU A 262 -21.57 4.09 -8.03
N LYS A 263 -20.41 4.00 -8.71
CA LYS A 263 -19.89 2.77 -9.35
C LYS A 263 -19.78 1.59 -8.37
N TYR A 264 -19.38 1.86 -7.12
CA TYR A 264 -19.18 0.85 -6.07
C TYR A 264 -20.25 0.91 -4.96
N SER A 265 -21.43 1.48 -5.25
CA SER A 265 -22.53 1.65 -4.28
C SER A 265 -22.89 0.37 -3.52
N ASP A 266 -22.83 -0.78 -4.18
CA ASP A 266 -23.03 -2.11 -3.60
C ASP A 266 -22.06 -2.41 -2.45
N LEU A 267 -20.79 -2.00 -2.54
CA LEU A 267 -19.79 -2.20 -1.49
C LEU A 267 -20.09 -1.34 -0.26
N PHE A 268 -20.53 -0.10 -0.46
CA PHE A 268 -20.91 0.81 0.63
C PHE A 268 -22.15 0.30 1.37
N VAL A 269 -23.15 -0.17 0.63
CA VAL A 269 -24.35 -0.81 1.20
C VAL A 269 -23.97 -2.07 1.97
N THR A 270 -23.13 -2.92 1.39
CA THR A 270 -22.63 -4.14 2.03
C THR A 270 -21.88 -3.84 3.33
N ALA A 271 -20.97 -2.85 3.31
CA ALA A 271 -20.23 -2.45 4.50
C ALA A 271 -21.15 -1.93 5.62
N LYS A 272 -22.22 -1.22 5.26
CA LYS A 272 -23.21 -0.73 6.21
C LYS A 272 -24.02 -1.88 6.84
N LEU A 273 -24.58 -2.77 6.01
CA LEU A 273 -25.52 -3.80 6.44
C LEU A 273 -24.85 -5.04 7.06
N ALA A 274 -23.62 -5.36 6.66
CA ALA A 274 -22.92 -6.53 7.19
C ALA A 274 -22.53 -6.34 8.66
N GLY A 275 -22.70 -7.41 9.45
CA GLY A 275 -22.37 -7.45 10.88
C GLY A 275 -20.88 -7.66 11.19
N ALA A 276 -20.52 -7.46 12.46
CA ALA A 276 -19.12 -7.51 12.94
C ALA A 276 -18.52 -8.92 13.01
N THR A 277 -19.32 -9.99 12.96
CA THR A 277 -18.88 -11.36 13.30
C THR A 277 -18.37 -12.17 12.11
N SER A 278 -18.46 -11.65 10.89
CA SER A 278 -18.05 -12.39 9.69
C SER A 278 -16.53 -12.37 9.52
N MET A 279 -15.91 -13.54 9.67
CA MET A 279 -14.47 -13.76 9.44
C MET A 279 -14.10 -13.86 7.95
N ARG A 280 -15.05 -13.63 7.02
CA ARG A 280 -14.81 -13.76 5.59
C ARG A 280 -13.80 -12.71 5.12
N ARG A 281 -12.76 -13.16 4.42
CA ARG A 281 -11.71 -12.31 3.84
C ARG A 281 -12.30 -11.21 2.96
N THR A 282 -13.28 -11.54 2.12
CA THR A 282 -13.97 -10.61 1.22
C THR A 282 -14.57 -9.43 1.97
N LEU A 283 -15.26 -9.68 3.08
CA LEU A 283 -15.86 -8.61 3.88
C LEU A 283 -14.80 -7.73 4.53
N ASN A 284 -13.72 -8.33 5.04
CA ASN A 284 -12.57 -7.59 5.52
C ASN A 284 -11.96 -6.72 4.41
N THR A 285 -11.85 -7.19 3.17
CA THR A 285 -11.37 -6.39 2.04
C THR A 285 -12.32 -5.21 1.76
N ILE A 286 -13.63 -5.44 1.75
CA ILE A 286 -14.66 -4.39 1.56
C ILE A 286 -14.56 -3.33 2.65
N TYR A 287 -14.50 -3.72 3.92
CA TYR A 287 -14.36 -2.79 5.04
C TYR A 287 -13.11 -1.92 4.92
N LYS A 288 -11.96 -2.51 4.54
CA LYS A 288 -10.74 -1.75 4.29
C LYS A 288 -10.92 -0.77 3.14
N ALA A 289 -11.46 -1.21 2.01
CA ALA A 289 -11.63 -0.37 0.83
C ALA A 289 -12.58 0.81 1.08
N VAL A 290 -13.76 0.55 1.67
CA VAL A 290 -14.77 1.56 1.97
C VAL A 290 -14.26 2.60 2.97
N SER A 291 -13.63 2.16 4.06
CA SER A 291 -13.07 3.09 5.05
C SER A 291 -11.92 3.92 4.48
N THR A 292 -11.04 3.31 3.67
CA THR A 292 -9.94 4.03 2.99
C THR A 292 -10.48 5.08 2.01
N PHE A 293 -11.52 4.74 1.24
CA PHE A 293 -12.19 5.69 0.35
C PHE A 293 -12.80 6.86 1.13
N TYR A 294 -13.58 6.57 2.18
CA TYR A 294 -14.20 7.63 2.99
C TYR A 294 -13.18 8.50 3.71
N ALA A 295 -12.02 7.95 4.07
CA ALA A 295 -10.92 8.74 4.59
C ALA A 295 -10.39 9.74 3.55
N GLN A 296 -10.36 9.38 2.26
CA GLN A 296 -10.00 10.35 1.20
C GLN A 296 -11.07 11.43 1.02
N VAL A 297 -12.35 11.09 1.16
CA VAL A 297 -13.45 12.07 1.13
C VAL A 297 -13.31 13.08 2.27
N LEU A 298 -13.10 12.60 3.50
CA LEU A 298 -12.86 13.48 4.64
C LEU A 298 -11.61 14.33 4.45
N PHE A 299 -10.53 13.74 3.94
CA PHE A 299 -9.28 14.44 3.70
C PHE A 299 -9.44 15.57 2.68
N HIS A 300 -10.01 15.29 1.52
CA HIS A 300 -10.31 16.29 0.48
C HIS A 300 -11.19 17.43 1.02
N GLN A 301 -12.27 17.09 1.73
CA GLN A 301 -13.15 18.09 2.32
C GLN A 301 -12.43 18.95 3.35
N ARG A 302 -11.58 18.35 4.19
CA ARG A 302 -10.83 19.07 5.21
C ARG A 302 -9.78 20.00 4.63
N LEU A 303 -9.17 19.65 3.50
CA LEU A 303 -8.17 20.49 2.83
C LEU A 303 -8.79 21.67 2.07
N PHE A 304 -9.87 21.43 1.33
CA PHE A 304 -10.35 22.41 0.34
C PHE A 304 -11.69 23.08 0.71
N TYR A 305 -12.40 22.53 1.69
CA TYR A 305 -13.73 22.99 2.10
C TYR A 305 -13.85 23.11 3.62
N SER A 306 -12.75 23.45 4.32
CA SER A 306 -12.68 23.54 5.79
C SER A 306 -13.72 24.49 6.39
N SER A 307 -13.99 25.61 5.72
CA SER A 307 -14.98 26.63 6.13
C SER A 307 -16.41 26.32 5.70
N SER A 308 -16.64 25.25 4.94
CA SER A 308 -17.98 24.88 4.47
C SER A 308 -18.75 24.08 5.51
N PRO A 309 -20.09 24.24 5.59
CA PRO A 309 -20.90 23.46 6.51
C PRO A 309 -20.78 21.96 6.21
N SER A 310 -20.89 21.14 7.27
CA SER A 310 -20.76 19.69 7.14
C SER A 310 -21.80 19.11 6.17
N THR A 311 -21.35 18.61 5.04
CA THR A 311 -22.21 17.96 4.04
C THR A 311 -22.76 16.62 4.57
N ALA A 312 -23.86 16.14 3.97
CA ALA A 312 -24.39 14.80 4.26
C ALA A 312 -23.36 13.70 3.97
N LEU A 313 -22.54 13.90 2.93
CA LEU A 313 -21.47 12.98 2.57
C LEU A 313 -20.36 12.94 3.63
N ARG A 314 -19.96 14.10 4.19
CA ARG A 314 -18.97 14.19 5.29
C ARG A 314 -19.44 13.39 6.50
N ARG A 315 -20.69 13.61 6.94
CA ARG A 315 -21.28 12.88 8.06
C ARG A 315 -21.35 11.39 7.79
N GLN A 316 -21.81 10.99 6.60
CA GLN A 316 -21.87 9.57 6.22
C GLN A 316 -20.48 8.92 6.22
N ALA A 317 -19.47 9.60 5.68
CA ALA A 317 -18.10 9.12 5.63
C ALA A 317 -17.55 8.86 7.04
N LEU A 318 -17.71 9.84 7.94
CA LEU A 318 -17.29 9.71 9.34
C LEU A 318 -18.01 8.57 10.04
N THR A 319 -19.36 8.53 9.99
CA THR A 319 -20.16 7.46 10.60
C THR A 319 -19.73 6.08 10.07
N SER A 320 -19.50 5.96 8.77
CA SER A 320 -19.09 4.68 8.17
C SER A 320 -17.70 4.25 8.62
N ILE A 321 -16.74 5.17 8.75
CA ILE A 321 -15.42 4.86 9.30
C ILE A 321 -15.55 4.37 10.75
N ILE A 322 -16.38 5.03 11.56
CA ILE A 322 -16.60 4.67 12.97
C ILE A 322 -17.17 3.26 13.08
N GLU A 323 -18.27 2.99 12.38
CA GLU A 323 -18.92 1.68 12.38
C GLU A 323 -17.97 0.58 11.88
N ILE A 324 -17.22 0.83 10.81
CA ILE A 324 -16.27 -0.14 10.27
C ILE A 324 -15.14 -0.41 11.27
N ALA A 325 -14.56 0.62 11.88
CA ALA A 325 -13.49 0.46 12.86
C ALA A 325 -13.97 -0.38 14.07
N GLN A 326 -15.18 -0.13 14.57
CA GLN A 326 -15.79 -0.92 15.64
C GLN A 326 -16.04 -2.37 15.23
N LYS A 327 -16.61 -2.60 14.03
CA LYS A 327 -16.83 -3.96 13.49
C LYS A 327 -15.52 -4.73 13.38
N GLN A 328 -14.48 -4.07 12.88
CA GLN A 328 -13.16 -4.66 12.69
C GLN A 328 -12.45 -4.96 13.99
N TYR A 329 -12.47 -4.01 14.94
CA TYR A 329 -11.89 -4.21 16.26
C TYR A 329 -12.57 -5.35 17.03
N THR A 330 -13.90 -5.45 16.94
CA THR A 330 -14.68 -6.53 17.56
C THR A 330 -14.33 -7.90 16.96
N ALA A 331 -14.09 -7.98 15.65
CA ALA A 331 -13.71 -9.22 14.99
C ALA A 331 -12.27 -9.65 15.33
N ASP A 332 -11.31 -8.75 15.16
CA ASP A 332 -9.90 -8.93 15.52
C ASP A 332 -9.24 -7.54 15.58
N PRO A 333 -8.77 -7.08 16.77
CA PRO A 333 -8.09 -5.81 16.94
C PRO A 333 -6.92 -5.58 15.97
N ARG A 334 -6.24 -6.64 15.52
CA ARG A 334 -5.13 -6.55 14.56
C ARG A 334 -5.56 -6.02 13.20
N LEU A 335 -6.85 -6.14 12.86
CA LEU A 335 -7.38 -5.62 11.62
C LEU A 335 -7.36 -4.08 11.57
N LEU A 336 -7.27 -3.39 12.71
CA LEU A 336 -7.12 -1.93 12.73
C LEU A 336 -5.77 -1.47 12.17
N ARG A 337 -4.73 -2.34 12.15
CA ARG A 337 -3.42 -2.01 11.58
C ARG A 337 -3.53 -1.55 10.13
N ARG A 338 -4.51 -2.05 9.36
CA ARG A 338 -4.70 -1.66 7.95
C ARG A 338 -5.59 -0.43 7.76
N LEU A 339 -6.05 0.18 8.85
CA LEU A 339 -6.98 1.31 8.90
C LEU A 339 -6.36 2.56 9.53
N HIS A 340 -5.02 2.66 9.64
CA HIS A 340 -4.35 3.79 10.28
C HIS A 340 -4.80 5.15 9.70
N TRP A 341 -4.89 5.26 8.38
CA TRP A 341 -5.32 6.49 7.71
C TRP A 341 -6.80 6.84 7.99
N PRO A 342 -7.76 5.90 7.86
CA PRO A 342 -9.12 6.12 8.37
C PRO A 342 -9.19 6.52 9.84
N LEU A 343 -8.38 5.92 10.72
CA LEU A 343 -8.37 6.25 12.14
C LEU A 343 -7.88 7.69 12.36
N LEU A 344 -6.81 8.11 11.69
CA LEU A 344 -6.34 9.50 11.71
C LEU A 344 -7.46 10.49 11.34
N MET A 345 -8.13 10.23 10.21
CA MET A 345 -9.22 11.11 9.77
C MET A 345 -10.38 11.12 10.76
N ALA A 346 -10.72 9.99 11.39
CA ALA A 346 -11.73 9.95 12.45
C ALA A 346 -11.31 10.74 13.69
N VAL A 347 -10.05 10.66 14.12
CA VAL A 347 -9.53 11.47 15.25
C VAL A 347 -9.73 12.97 14.99
N ILE A 348 -9.42 13.42 13.77
CA ILE A 348 -9.49 14.84 13.38
C ILE A 348 -10.93 15.34 13.27
N GLU A 349 -11.84 14.48 12.83
CA GLU A 349 -13.19 14.85 12.38
C GLU A 349 -14.30 14.54 13.41
N THR A 350 -14.06 13.64 14.36
CA THR A 350 -15.04 13.32 15.40
C THR A 350 -15.14 14.46 16.40
N ASP A 351 -16.34 14.99 16.62
CA ASP A 351 -16.64 16.00 17.63
C ASP A 351 -16.86 15.42 19.04
N ASP A 352 -17.39 14.19 19.13
CA ASP A 352 -17.65 13.49 20.39
C ASP A 352 -16.34 13.14 21.12
N PRO A 353 -16.08 13.72 22.32
CA PRO A 353 -14.85 13.47 23.06
C PRO A 353 -14.62 12.00 23.40
N VAL A 354 -15.69 11.23 23.66
CA VAL A 354 -15.58 9.82 24.05
C VAL A 354 -15.12 8.99 22.87
N GLN A 355 -15.78 9.12 21.72
CA GLN A 355 -15.35 8.46 20.48
C GLN A 355 -13.95 8.92 20.05
N ARG A 356 -13.66 10.22 20.10
CA ARG A 356 -12.34 10.75 19.73
C ARG A 356 -11.22 10.11 20.55
N ASN A 357 -11.40 10.01 21.86
CA ASN A 357 -10.43 9.37 22.75
C ASN A 357 -10.25 7.88 22.43
N TRP A 358 -11.34 7.18 22.08
CA TRP A 358 -11.24 5.80 21.58
C TRP A 358 -10.36 5.71 20.33
N PHE A 359 -10.58 6.58 19.32
CA PHE A 359 -9.76 6.59 18.11
C PHE A 359 -8.30 6.96 18.37
N GLN A 360 -8.05 7.95 19.20
CA GLN A 360 -6.69 8.35 19.59
C GLN A 360 -5.95 7.17 20.22
N LEU A 361 -6.58 6.48 21.17
CA LEU A 361 -5.98 5.32 21.81
C LEU A 361 -5.69 4.20 20.79
N ARG A 362 -6.63 3.92 19.88
CA ARG A 362 -6.41 2.92 18.82
C ARG A 362 -5.30 3.32 17.85
N LEU A 363 -5.19 4.61 17.49
CA LEU A 363 -4.12 5.12 16.63
C LEU A 363 -2.76 5.07 17.33
N HIS A 364 -2.72 5.38 18.61
CA HIS A 364 -1.51 5.35 19.44
C HIS A 364 -0.93 3.95 19.58
N GLU A 365 -1.79 2.93 19.73
CA GLU A 365 -1.38 1.52 19.74
C GLU A 365 -0.65 1.10 18.45
N LEU A 366 -0.84 1.84 17.35
CA LEU A 366 -0.22 1.56 16.05
C LEU A 366 1.13 2.26 15.85
N ARG A 367 1.51 3.25 16.67
CA ARG A 367 2.72 4.08 16.44
C ARG A 367 4.01 3.28 16.19
N GLY A 368 4.18 2.15 16.88
CA GLY A 368 5.38 1.31 16.80
C GLY A 368 5.43 0.35 15.60
N TYR A 369 4.45 0.39 14.69
CA TYR A 369 4.42 -0.52 13.54
C TYR A 369 5.01 0.07 12.28
N HIS A 370 5.01 1.39 12.14
CA HIS A 370 5.25 2.00 10.85
C HIS A 370 5.59 3.49 11.00
N SER A 371 6.56 4.00 10.23
CA SER A 371 6.91 5.43 10.18
C SER A 371 5.71 6.35 9.88
N ASP A 372 4.92 6.03 8.85
CA ASP A 372 3.63 6.68 8.54
C ASP A 372 2.60 6.62 9.70
N TYR A 373 2.67 5.63 10.61
CA TYR A 373 1.74 5.58 11.75
C TYR A 373 2.21 6.48 12.87
N ASP A 374 3.53 6.56 13.09
CA ASP A 374 4.13 7.53 14.00
C ASP A 374 3.82 8.95 13.55
N TRP A 375 4.06 9.26 12.27
CA TRP A 375 3.67 10.52 11.64
C TRP A 375 2.16 10.81 11.81
N ALA A 376 1.29 9.82 11.59
CA ALA A 376 -0.14 10.01 11.79
C ALA A 376 -0.49 10.38 13.25
N ASN A 377 0.21 9.81 14.23
CA ASN A 377 0.02 10.19 15.64
C ASN A 377 0.51 11.62 15.90
N GLU A 378 1.69 12.00 15.40
CA GLU A 378 2.21 13.37 15.53
C GLU A 378 1.25 14.42 14.95
N ILE A 379 0.72 14.16 13.76
CA ILE A 379 -0.26 15.04 13.10
C ILE A 379 -1.56 15.11 13.88
N ALA A 380 -2.05 13.98 14.40
CA ALA A 380 -3.24 13.97 15.24
C ALA A 380 -3.04 14.87 16.47
N ASP A 381 -1.95 14.67 17.21
CA ASP A 381 -1.64 15.42 18.43
C ASP A 381 -1.49 16.93 18.15
N GLU A 382 -0.81 17.30 17.05
CA GLU A 382 -0.63 18.70 16.65
C GLU A 382 -1.98 19.35 16.29
N ILE A 383 -2.82 18.68 15.51
CA ILE A 383 -4.14 19.20 15.12
C ILE A 383 -5.03 19.37 16.35
N LEU A 384 -5.09 18.36 17.22
CA LEU A 384 -5.93 18.39 18.41
C LEU A 384 -5.52 19.51 19.35
N THR A 385 -4.21 19.70 19.54
CA THR A 385 -3.67 20.81 20.34
C THR A 385 -4.11 22.15 19.76
N ARG A 386 -3.99 22.35 18.44
CA ARG A 386 -4.40 23.61 17.79
C ARG A 386 -5.92 23.80 17.76
N GLN A 387 -6.70 22.73 17.66
CA GLN A 387 -8.17 22.78 17.70
C GLN A 387 -8.71 23.31 19.03
N THR A 388 -7.97 23.15 20.13
CA THR A 388 -8.35 23.80 21.41
C THR A 388 -8.25 25.32 21.37
N SER A 389 -7.44 25.86 20.44
CA SER A 389 -7.12 27.29 20.32
C SER A 389 -7.83 27.98 19.15
N GLY A 390 -8.46 27.22 18.24
CA GLY A 390 -9.18 27.76 17.09
C GLY A 390 -9.32 26.79 15.91
N ALA A 391 -9.81 27.28 14.77
CA ALA A 391 -9.90 26.50 13.55
C ALA A 391 -8.50 26.20 12.98
N VAL A 392 -8.25 24.94 12.64
CA VAL A 392 -6.95 24.47 12.10
C VAL A 392 -7.03 24.30 10.60
N ASP A 393 -6.19 25.04 9.87
CA ASP A 393 -5.94 24.82 8.45
C ASP A 393 -5.01 23.62 8.27
N LEU A 394 -5.59 22.49 7.86
CA LEU A 394 -4.84 21.26 7.60
C LEU A 394 -3.91 21.40 6.38
N ALA A 395 -4.31 22.17 5.37
CA ALA A 395 -3.51 22.32 4.16
C ALA A 395 -2.22 23.09 4.44
N GLU A 396 -2.30 24.16 5.22
CA GLU A 396 -1.12 24.92 5.67
C GLU A 396 -0.20 24.05 6.54
N LEU A 397 -0.77 23.33 7.52
CA LEU A 397 -0.01 22.45 8.40
C LEU A 397 0.78 21.40 7.59
N LEU A 398 0.13 20.72 6.65
CA LEU A 398 0.78 19.69 5.85
C LEU A 398 1.84 20.25 4.89
N ARG A 399 1.66 21.44 4.32
CA ARG A 399 2.70 22.09 3.51
C ARG A 399 3.94 22.40 4.34
N ASN A 400 3.77 22.93 5.55
CA ASN A 400 4.88 23.20 6.46
C ASN A 400 5.64 21.94 6.87
N HIS A 401 4.98 20.78 6.92
CA HIS A 401 5.63 19.48 7.16
C HIS A 401 6.42 18.98 5.95
N LEU A 402 6.01 19.32 4.72
CA LEU A 402 6.74 18.97 3.50
C LEU A 402 8.01 19.82 3.29
N ASP A 403 8.04 21.03 3.85
CA ASP A 403 9.17 21.97 3.72
C ASP A 403 10.28 21.76 4.78
N ARG A 404 10.08 20.85 5.75
CA ARG A 404 11.04 20.47 6.79
C ARG A 404 11.86 19.25 6.38
#